data_AF-A0A4Y2ERM5-F1
#
_entry.id   AF-A0A4Y2ERM5-F1
#
_cell.length_a   1.000
_cell.length_b   1.000
_cell.length_c   1.000
_cell.angle_alpha   90.00
_cell.angle_beta   90.00
_cell.angle_gamma   90.00
#
_symmetry.space_group_name_H-M   'P 1'
#
loop_
_entity.id
_entity.type
_entity.pdbx_description
1 polymer ?
#
loop_
_entity_poly.entity_id
_entity_poly.type
_entity_poly.pdbx_seq_one_letter_code
_entity_poly.pdbx_strand_id
1 'polypeptide(L)'
;MEQFFRSEKDGDDDVVTHIAKLQKNFSKLNDELKRVAKTTLPELLLINRIMSTLPSEFFEFKSVWESIPIEERSVNKLRERLRLIEMRLPSKPDSTTLVATKKKAAKKVERNCYVCRKSGHIAKRLLEEGQETEDFW
;
A
#
# COMPACT_ATOMS: atom_id res chain seq x y z
N MET A 1 -12.57 2.67 -25.48
CA MET A 1 -11.60 3.76 -25.23
C MET A 1 -11.31 3.99 -23.74
N GLU A 2 -12.32 4.12 -22.87
CA GLU A 2 -12.11 4.46 -21.44
C GLU A 2 -11.40 3.39 -20.59
N GLN A 3 -11.47 2.12 -20.99
CA GLN A 3 -10.95 1.01 -20.19
C GLN A 3 -9.47 1.17 -19.85
N PHE A 4 -8.65 1.70 -20.77
CA PHE A 4 -7.23 1.97 -20.52
C PHE A 4 -7.01 2.95 -19.36
N PHE A 5 -7.87 3.97 -19.25
CA PHE A 5 -7.77 5.03 -18.24
C PHE A 5 -8.43 4.68 -16.91
N ARG A 6 -9.27 3.64 -16.87
CA ARG A 6 -9.96 3.17 -15.65
C ARG A 6 -9.33 1.91 -15.04
N SER A 7 -8.47 1.20 -15.75
CA SER A 7 -7.83 -0.02 -15.22
C SER A 7 -6.87 0.29 -14.06
N GLU A 8 -7.13 -0.28 -12.89
CA GLU A 8 -6.22 -0.33 -11.74
C GLU A 8 -5.71 -1.77 -11.56
N LYS A 9 -4.59 -1.95 -10.84
CA LYS A 9 -4.12 -3.31 -10.53
C LYS A 9 -5.05 -3.92 -9.48
N ASP A 10 -5.72 -5.00 -9.82
CA ASP A 10 -6.44 -5.79 -8.82
C ASP A 10 -5.43 -6.35 -7.80
N GLY A 11 -5.86 -6.50 -6.55
CA GLY A 11 -5.09 -7.20 -5.54
C GLY A 11 -4.75 -8.63 -5.95
N ASP A 12 -5.63 -9.30 -6.70
CA ASP A 12 -5.48 -10.73 -7.02
C ASP A 12 -4.61 -11.00 -8.27
N ASP A 13 -4.53 -10.03 -9.19
CA ASP A 13 -3.69 -10.15 -10.39
C ASP A 13 -2.20 -9.97 -10.05
N ASP A 14 -1.34 -10.85 -10.56
CA ASP A 14 0.10 -10.58 -10.56
C ASP A 14 0.43 -9.38 -11.47
N VAL A 15 1.57 -8.73 -11.22
CA VAL A 15 1.97 -7.51 -11.93
C VAL A 15 2.16 -7.77 -13.43
N VAL A 16 2.63 -8.94 -13.83
CA VAL A 16 2.82 -9.27 -15.25
C VAL A 16 1.47 -9.37 -15.96
N THR A 17 0.50 -10.03 -15.34
CA THR A 17 -0.88 -10.14 -15.85
C THR A 17 -1.53 -8.77 -15.98
N HIS A 18 -1.37 -7.90 -14.99
CA HIS A 18 -1.88 -6.52 -15.05
C HIS A 18 -1.24 -5.70 -16.18
N ILE A 19 0.08 -5.75 -16.31
CA ILE A 19 0.80 -5.07 -17.41
C ILE A 19 0.32 -5.57 -18.77
N ALA A 20 0.11 -6.87 -18.93
CA ALA A 20 -0.38 -7.44 -20.18
C ALA A 20 -1.79 -6.92 -20.54
N LYS A 21 -2.68 -6.78 -19.54
CA LYS A 21 -4.01 -6.15 -19.73
C LYS A 21 -3.87 -4.70 -20.20
N LEU A 22 -3.00 -3.91 -19.57
CA LEU A 22 -2.73 -2.52 -19.96
C LEU A 22 -2.14 -2.42 -21.37
N GLN A 23 -1.15 -3.26 -21.72
CA GLN A 23 -0.56 -3.32 -23.06
C GLN A 23 -1.62 -3.64 -24.12
N LYS A 24 -2.46 -4.66 -23.87
CA LYS A 24 -3.55 -5.02 -24.78
C LYS A 24 -4.53 -3.86 -25.00
N ASN A 25 -4.91 -3.17 -23.92
CA ASN A 25 -5.81 -2.02 -24.01
C ASN A 25 -5.18 -0.83 -24.73
N PHE A 26 -3.89 -0.59 -24.50
CA PHE A 26 -3.12 0.46 -25.18
C PHE A 26 -2.96 0.20 -26.68
N SER A 27 -2.67 -1.05 -27.07
CA SER A 27 -2.58 -1.42 -28.49
C SER A 27 -3.91 -1.21 -29.21
N LYS A 28 -5.03 -1.66 -28.61
CA LYS A 28 -6.38 -1.40 -29.17
C LYS A 28 -6.66 0.08 -29.34
N LEU A 29 -6.31 0.90 -28.33
CA LEU A 29 -6.46 2.36 -28.40
C LEU A 29 -5.64 2.96 -29.53
N ASN A 30 -4.39 2.53 -29.68
CA ASN A 30 -3.52 2.98 -30.76
C ASN A 30 -3.97 2.54 -32.15
N ASP A 31 -4.53 1.33 -32.29
CA ASP A 31 -5.08 0.85 -33.55
C ASP A 31 -6.28 1.71 -33.98
N GLU A 32 -7.16 2.06 -33.03
CA GLU A 32 -8.27 2.98 -33.27
C GLU A 32 -7.78 4.39 -33.64
N LEU A 33 -6.81 4.91 -32.90
CA LEU A 33 -6.25 6.24 -33.13
C LEU A 33 -5.53 6.32 -34.49
N LYS A 34 -4.83 5.26 -34.88
CA LYS A 34 -4.18 5.15 -36.18
C LYS A 34 -5.21 5.11 -37.31
N ARG A 35 -6.34 4.43 -37.11
CA ARG A 35 -7.44 4.37 -38.08
C ARG A 35 -8.11 5.73 -38.29
N VAL A 36 -8.39 6.47 -37.20
CA VAL A 36 -9.20 7.71 -37.25
C VAL A 36 -8.34 8.95 -37.50
N ALA A 37 -7.16 9.03 -36.87
CA ALA A 37 -6.33 10.23 -36.84
C ALA A 37 -4.92 10.02 -37.41
N LYS A 38 -4.61 8.83 -37.94
CA LYS A 38 -3.29 8.48 -38.52
C LYS A 38 -2.10 8.77 -37.59
N THR A 39 -2.33 8.67 -36.28
CA THR A 39 -1.32 8.92 -35.26
C THR A 39 -1.35 7.82 -34.20
N THR A 40 -0.33 7.78 -33.35
CA THR A 40 -0.19 6.84 -32.24
C THR A 40 0.25 7.57 -30.98
N LEU A 41 -0.20 7.08 -29.83
CA LEU A 41 0.26 7.53 -28.54
C LEU A 41 1.71 7.07 -28.28
N PRO A 42 2.56 7.92 -27.70
CA PRO A 42 3.90 7.54 -27.29
C PRO A 42 3.89 6.41 -26.26
N GLU A 43 4.85 5.49 -26.33
CA GLU A 43 5.05 4.40 -25.35
C GLU A 43 5.21 4.93 -23.92
N LEU A 44 5.75 6.14 -23.77
CA LEU A 44 5.88 6.83 -22.48
C LEU A 44 4.54 6.94 -21.72
N LEU A 45 3.42 7.11 -22.44
CA LEU A 45 2.10 7.16 -21.80
C LEU A 45 1.69 5.81 -21.19
N LEU A 46 2.06 4.70 -21.83
CA LEU A 46 1.85 3.37 -21.28
C LEU A 46 2.73 3.14 -20.04
N ILE A 47 4.00 3.56 -20.08
CA ILE A 47 4.91 3.49 -18.92
C ILE A 47 4.31 4.25 -17.74
N ASN A 48 3.93 5.52 -17.95
CA ASN A 48 3.34 6.35 -16.90
C ASN A 48 2.04 5.75 -16.36
N ARG A 49 1.22 5.15 -17.26
CA ARG A 49 0.00 4.47 -16.84
C ARG A 49 0.31 3.29 -15.93
N ILE A 50 1.22 2.40 -16.32
CA ILE A 50 1.64 1.27 -15.49
C ILE A 50 2.05 1.78 -14.11
N MET A 51 2.96 2.75 -14.04
CA MET A 51 3.44 3.35 -12.78
C MET A 51 2.31 3.89 -11.89
N SER A 52 1.33 4.57 -12.48
CA SER A 52 0.20 5.13 -11.75
C SER A 52 -0.74 4.07 -11.15
N THR A 53 -0.82 2.89 -11.77
CA THR A 53 -1.74 1.81 -11.38
C THR A 53 -1.14 0.79 -10.41
N LEU A 54 0.16 0.87 -10.13
CA LEU A 54 0.81 -0.01 -9.16
C LEU A 54 0.38 0.35 -7.73
N PRO A 55 0.18 -0.63 -6.86
CA PRO A 55 -0.23 -0.38 -5.48
C PRO A 55 0.96 0.13 -4.63
N SER A 56 0.67 0.53 -3.39
CA SER A 56 1.63 1.24 -2.51
C SER A 56 2.87 0.43 -2.15
N GLU A 57 2.80 -0.89 -2.19
CA GLU A 57 3.90 -1.82 -1.92
C GLU A 57 5.08 -1.63 -2.91
N PHE A 58 4.82 -0.99 -4.04
CA PHE A 58 5.84 -0.66 -5.06
C PHE A 58 6.42 0.76 -4.90
N PHE A 59 6.14 1.47 -3.81
CA PHE A 59 6.55 2.88 -3.65
C PHE A 59 8.06 3.10 -3.83
N GLU A 60 8.91 2.29 -3.19
CA GLU A 60 10.37 2.41 -3.31
C GLU A 60 10.82 2.22 -4.77
N PHE A 61 10.21 1.27 -5.47
CA PHE A 61 10.46 1.07 -6.89
C PHE A 61 10.03 2.28 -7.72
N LYS A 62 8.89 2.89 -7.43
CA LYS A 62 8.43 4.09 -8.15
C LYS A 62 9.45 5.21 -8.07
N SER A 63 9.97 5.49 -6.87
CA SER A 63 11.00 6.51 -6.66
C SER A 63 12.28 6.21 -7.45
N VAL A 64 12.75 4.96 -7.45
CA VAL A 64 13.94 4.56 -8.23
C VAL A 64 13.69 4.61 -9.74
N TRP A 65 12.50 4.27 -10.21
CA TRP A 65 12.17 4.34 -11.63
C TRP A 65 12.14 5.78 -12.16
N GLU A 66 11.63 6.70 -11.34
CA GLU A 66 11.53 8.12 -11.67
C GLU A 66 12.90 8.83 -11.77
N SER A 67 13.96 8.28 -11.18
CA SER A 67 15.31 8.84 -11.30
C SER A 67 16.06 8.39 -12.57
N ILE A 68 15.57 7.38 -13.28
CA ILE A 68 16.19 6.88 -14.53
C ILE A 68 15.90 7.85 -15.68
N PRO A 69 16.85 8.24 -16.54
CA PRO A 69 16.57 9.07 -17.71
C PRO A 69 15.46 8.49 -18.61
N ILE A 70 14.62 9.35 -19.20
CA ILE A 70 13.44 8.92 -19.98
C ILE A 70 13.87 8.06 -21.17
N GLU A 71 15.00 8.40 -21.80
CA GLU A 71 15.59 7.74 -22.96
C GLU A 71 15.98 6.29 -22.66
N GLU A 72 16.23 5.97 -21.39
CA GLU A 72 16.59 4.63 -20.94
C GLU A 72 15.38 3.80 -20.51
N ARG A 73 14.19 4.41 -20.40
CA ARG A 73 12.96 3.74 -19.97
C ARG A 73 12.29 3.02 -21.14
N SER A 74 11.91 1.77 -20.92
CA SER A 74 11.08 1.00 -21.84
C SER A 74 10.12 0.11 -21.09
N VAL A 75 9.00 -0.29 -21.71
CA VAL A 75 8.02 -1.17 -21.06
C VAL A 75 8.64 -2.51 -20.70
N ASN A 76 9.57 -3.03 -21.51
CA ASN A 76 10.25 -4.29 -21.23
C ASN A 76 11.13 -4.23 -19.96
N LYS A 77 11.94 -3.17 -19.83
CA LYS A 77 12.76 -2.96 -18.63
C LYS A 77 11.90 -2.76 -17.38
N LEU A 78 10.80 -2.01 -17.52
CA LEU A 78 9.84 -1.79 -16.45
C LEU A 78 9.22 -3.11 -15.97
N ARG A 79 8.70 -3.91 -16.91
CA ARG A 79 8.08 -5.21 -16.64
C ARG A 79 9.03 -6.17 -15.92
N GLU A 80 10.28 -6.27 -16.40
CA GLU A 80 11.25 -7.18 -15.80
C GLU A 80 11.59 -6.79 -14.36
N ARG A 81 11.84 -5.50 -14.11
CA ARG A 81 12.14 -5.02 -12.75
C ARG A 81 10.95 -5.21 -11.80
N LEU A 82 9.74 -4.92 -12.28
CA LEU A 82 8.52 -5.10 -11.50
C LEU A 82 8.30 -6.55 -11.08
N ARG A 83 8.50 -7.49 -12.02
CA ARG A 83 8.43 -8.92 -11.73
C ARG A 83 9.41 -9.34 -10.63
N LEU A 84 10.66 -8.87 -10.70
CA LEU A 84 11.68 -9.18 -9.69
C LEU A 84 11.32 -8.63 -8.29
N ILE A 85 10.68 -7.47 -8.24
CA ILE A 85 10.22 -6.88 -6.98
C ILE A 85 9.05 -7.65 -6.41
N GLU A 86 8.06 -7.99 -7.25
CA GLU A 86 6.91 -8.78 -6.83
C GLU A 86 7.33 -10.13 -6.23
N MET A 87 8.33 -10.79 -6.81
CA MET A 87 8.91 -12.04 -6.26
C MET A 87 9.58 -11.86 -4.88
N ARG A 88 10.00 -10.65 -4.53
CA ARG A 88 10.65 -10.33 -3.24
C ARG A 88 9.67 -9.79 -2.21
N LEU A 89 8.51 -9.31 -2.63
CA LEU A 89 7.47 -8.87 -1.72
C LEU A 89 6.97 -10.08 -0.93
N PRO A 90 6.68 -9.91 0.36
CA PRO A 90 6.05 -10.97 1.13
C PRO A 90 4.75 -11.34 0.44
N SER A 91 4.52 -12.64 0.20
CA SER A 91 3.22 -13.14 -0.24
C SER A 91 2.18 -12.56 0.71
N LYS A 92 1.07 -12.04 0.16
CA LYS A 92 -0.03 -11.55 0.98
C LYS A 92 -0.28 -12.56 2.09
N PRO A 93 -0.36 -12.13 3.36
CA PRO A 93 -0.80 -13.04 4.39
C PRO A 93 -2.20 -13.47 3.96
N ASP A 94 -2.38 -14.77 3.71
CA ASP A 94 -3.71 -15.36 3.72
C ASP A 94 -4.41 -14.81 4.96
N SER A 95 -5.67 -14.41 4.82
CA SER A 95 -6.49 -13.82 5.89
C SER A 95 -6.81 -14.82 7.02
N THR A 96 -5.82 -15.61 7.44
CA THR A 96 -5.78 -16.48 8.60
C THR A 96 -4.39 -16.47 9.23
N THR A 97 -3.82 -15.29 9.47
CA THR A 97 -2.88 -15.14 10.58
C THR A 97 -3.20 -13.83 11.29
N LEU A 98 -4.08 -13.95 12.29
CA LEU A 98 -3.96 -13.16 13.51
C LEU A 98 -2.47 -13.22 13.88
N VAL A 99 -1.74 -12.14 13.58
CA VAL A 99 -0.47 -11.89 14.21
C VAL A 99 -0.82 -11.84 15.69
N ALA A 100 -0.59 -12.97 16.37
CA ALA A 100 -0.42 -12.95 17.80
C ALA A 100 0.77 -12.02 18.01
N THR A 101 0.49 -10.74 18.18
CA THR A 101 1.36 -9.88 18.97
C THR A 101 1.55 -10.71 20.23
N LYS A 102 2.72 -11.33 20.37
CA LYS A 102 3.23 -11.72 21.68
C LYS A 102 3.24 -10.40 22.42
N LYS A 103 2.11 -10.07 23.06
CA LYS A 103 2.07 -9.16 24.19
C LYS A 103 3.07 -9.80 25.12
N LYS A 104 4.32 -9.32 25.10
CA LYS A 104 5.24 -9.54 26.20
C LYS A 104 4.40 -9.13 27.40
N ALA A 105 4.03 -10.11 28.22
CA ALA A 105 3.25 -9.88 29.40
C ALA A 105 4.03 -8.81 30.17
N ALA A 106 3.52 -7.59 30.14
CA ALA A 106 4.05 -6.53 30.95
C ALA A 106 3.83 -7.02 32.38
N LYS A 107 4.91 -7.43 33.05
CA LYS A 107 4.88 -7.63 34.50
C LYS A 107 4.25 -6.35 35.05
N LYS A 108 3.04 -6.46 35.59
CA LYS A 108 2.34 -5.39 36.29
C LYS A 108 3.22 -5.08 37.50
N VAL A 109 4.15 -4.15 37.36
CA VAL A 109 4.88 -3.59 38.50
C VAL A 109 3.82 -2.90 39.32
N GLU A 110 3.53 -3.46 40.49
CA GLU A 110 2.62 -2.90 41.47
C GLU A 110 3.21 -1.58 41.95
N ARG A 111 2.84 -0.48 41.28
CA ARG A 111 3.31 0.85 41.68
C ARG A 111 2.44 1.31 42.84
N ASN A 112 3.06 1.46 43.99
CA ASN A 112 2.43 2.11 45.14
C ASN A 112 2.21 3.58 44.83
N CYS A 113 1.10 4.15 45.31
CA CYS A 113 0.85 5.57 45.21
C CYS A 113 1.99 6.36 45.87
N TYR A 114 2.58 7.34 45.18
CA TYR A 114 3.70 8.11 45.71
C TYR A 114 3.35 8.96 46.94
N VAL A 115 2.05 9.21 47.18
CA VAL A 115 1.56 10.01 48.32
C VAL A 115 1.34 9.14 49.56
N CYS A 116 0.65 8.01 49.44
CA CYS A 116 0.28 7.18 50.60
C CYS A 116 1.01 5.82 50.69
N ARG A 117 1.83 5.48 49.69
CA ARG A 117 2.59 4.23 49.55
C ARG A 117 1.77 2.93 49.59
N LYS A 118 0.45 2.99 49.46
CA LYS A 118 -0.43 1.81 49.31
C LYS A 118 -0.58 1.43 47.85
N SER A 119 -0.75 0.14 47.57
CA SER A 119 -1.15 -0.39 46.27
C SER A 119 -2.66 -0.18 46.07
N GLY A 120 -3.11 -0.15 44.81
CA GLY A 120 -4.54 -0.03 44.44
C GLY A 120 -4.96 1.31 43.85
N HIS A 121 -4.12 2.35 43.88
CA HIS A 121 -4.35 3.60 43.14
C HIS A 121 -3.03 4.28 42.77
N ILE A 122 -3.09 5.19 41.79
CA ILE A 122 -2.00 6.12 41.47
C ILE A 122 -2.48 7.52 41.87
N ALA A 123 -1.61 8.33 42.48
CA ALA A 123 -1.95 9.68 42.93
C ALA A 123 -2.59 10.49 41.78
N LYS A 124 -3.89 10.75 41.89
CA LYS A 124 -4.63 11.61 40.97
C LYS A 124 -4.33 13.05 41.36
N ARG A 125 -3.84 13.85 40.40
CA ARG A 125 -3.64 15.29 40.56
C ARG A 125 -4.96 15.88 41.08
N LEU A 126 -4.93 16.49 42.27
CA LEU A 126 -6.07 17.15 42.89
C LEU A 126 -6.63 18.20 41.91
N LEU A 127 -7.82 17.92 41.41
CA LEU A 127 -8.77 18.93 40.97
C LEU A 127 -10.05 18.61 41.71
N GLU A 128 -10.55 19.65 42.36
CA GLU A 128 -11.56 19.64 43.41
C GLU A 128 -12.93 19.17 42.90
N GLU A 129 -13.77 18.83 43.89
CA GLU A 129 -15.24 18.74 43.84
C GLU A 129 -15.89 17.38 43.49
N GLY A 130 -16.41 16.73 44.55
CA GLY A 130 -17.85 16.43 44.65
C GLY A 130 -18.36 15.02 44.27
N GLN A 131 -18.69 14.24 45.32
CA GLN A 131 -19.79 13.24 45.42
C GLN A 131 -19.72 11.97 44.54
N GLU A 132 -19.38 10.81 45.13
CA GLU A 132 -20.28 9.80 45.71
C GLU A 132 -21.03 8.93 44.68
N THR A 133 -20.54 7.68 44.59
CA THR A 133 -21.18 6.37 44.31
C THR A 133 -22.44 6.27 43.45
N GLU A 134 -22.43 5.34 42.48
CA GLU A 134 -23.32 4.18 42.51
C GLU A 134 -22.86 3.09 41.51
N ASP A 135 -22.85 1.85 42.01
CA ASP A 135 -22.49 0.61 41.33
C ASP A 135 -23.59 0.16 40.34
N PHE A 136 -23.21 -0.42 39.19
CA PHE A 136 -24.13 -1.23 38.39
C PHE A 136 -23.46 -2.54 37.97
N TRP A 137 -24.22 -3.62 38.18
CA TRP A 137 -23.90 -5.05 38.06
C TRP A 137 -23.38 -5.49 36.69
#